data_AF-A0A523VDB8-F1
#
_entry.id   AF-A0A523VDB8-F1
#
_cell.length_a   1.000
_cell.length_b   1.000
_cell.length_c   1.000
_cell.angle_alpha   90.00
_cell.angle_beta   90.00
_cell.angle_gamma   90.00
#
_symmetry.space_group_name_H-M   'P 1'
#
loop_
_entity.id
_entity.type
_entity.pdbx_description
1 polymer ?
#
loop_
_entity_poly.entity_id
_entity_poly.type
_entity_poly.pdbx_seq_one_letter_code
_entity_poly.pdbx_strand_id
1 'polypeptide(L)' 'DLNVIIVPGVAFDKEHHRLGYGGGYYDRLIAETRDPIPETPIFIGLAFEEQIVDKLPHNKHDQKVDFIITEKRVI' A
#
# COMPACT_ATOMS: atom_id res chain seq x y z
N ASP A 1 -2.28 19.56 4.95
CA ASP A 1 -3.05 18.37 5.33
C ASP A 1 -3.10 17.44 4.13
N LEU A 2 -2.87 16.15 4.33
CA LEU A 2 -2.95 15.10 3.30
C LEU A 2 -3.94 14.07 3.84
N ASN A 3 -5.09 13.92 3.20
CA ASN A 3 -6.11 12.98 3.64
C ASN A 3 -6.04 11.63 2.89
N VAL A 4 -5.50 11.62 1.68
CA VAL A 4 -5.37 10.43 0.82
C VAL A 4 -4.04 10.45 0.08
N ILE A 5 -3.38 9.29 0.05
CA ILE A 5 -2.11 9.07 -0.67
C ILE A 5 -2.27 7.87 -1.59
N ILE A 6 -2.04 8.07 -2.89
CA ILE A 6 -1.99 6.99 -3.87
C ILE A 6 -0.59 6.38 -3.88
N VAL A 7 -0.51 5.09 -3.57
CA VAL A 7 0.74 4.34 -3.43
C VAL A 7 0.94 3.45 -4.66
N PRO A 8 1.99 3.68 -5.46
CA PRO A 8 2.33 2.82 -6.59
C PRO A 8 2.93 1.48 -6.12
N GLY A 9 2.77 0.45 -6.94
CA GLY A 9 3.36 -0.86 -6.72
C GLY A 9 3.50 -1.66 -8.02
N VAL A 10 4.43 -2.61 -8.01
CA VAL A 10 4.63 -3.60 -9.08
C VAL A 10 3.57 -4.68 -9.00
N ALA A 11 3.27 -5.14 -7.78
CA ALA A 11 2.24 -6.12 -7.49
C ALA A 11 1.60 -5.85 -6.13
N PHE A 12 0.39 -6.36 -5.93
CA PHE A 12 -0.36 -6.29 -4.68
C PHE A 12 -0.99 -7.65 -4.36
N ASP A 13 -1.27 -7.92 -3.09
CA ASP A 13 -2.05 -9.10 -2.70
C ASP A 13 -3.34 -8.74 -1.98
N LYS A 14 -4.21 -9.75 -1.79
CA LYS A 14 -5.51 -9.60 -1.12
C LYS A 14 -5.39 -9.32 0.39
N GLU A 15 -4.19 -9.41 0.94
CA GLU A 15 -3.89 -9.06 2.33
C GLU A 15 -3.37 -7.62 2.48
N HIS A 16 -3.43 -6.83 1.40
CA HIS A 16 -3.03 -5.43 1.31
C HIS A 16 -1.51 -5.19 1.31
N HIS A 17 -0.71 -6.25 1.08
CA HIS A 17 0.72 -6.06 0.84
C HIS A 17 0.95 -5.51 -0.57
N ARG A 18 2.06 -4.81 -0.73
CA ARG A 18 2.54 -4.33 -2.02
C ARG A 18 4.00 -4.72 -2.22
N LEU A 19 4.37 -4.98 -3.45
CA LEU A 19 5.76 -5.06 -3.89
C LEU A 19 6.13 -3.74 -4.57
N GLY A 20 6.98 -2.95 -3.92
CA GLY A 20 7.52 -1.71 -4.51
C GLY A 20 8.75 -1.95 -5.40
N TYR A 21 9.37 -0.87 -5.86
CA TYR A 21 10.61 -0.91 -6.67
C TYR A 21 11.90 -1.10 -5.85
N GLY A 22 11.81 -1.49 -4.57
CA GLY A 22 12.95 -1.83 -3.72
C GLY A 22 13.55 -0.71 -2.85
N GLY A 23 13.10 0.55 -2.99
CA GLY A 23 13.65 1.68 -2.21
C GLY A 23 13.04 1.90 -0.81
N GLY A 24 12.00 1.16 -0.43
CA GLY A 24 11.36 1.26 0.89
C GLY A 24 10.83 2.65 1.26
N TYR A 25 10.59 3.53 0.29
CA TYR A 25 10.17 4.92 0.54
C TYR A 25 8.77 4.98 1.17
N TYR A 26 7.81 4.26 0.58
CA TYR A 26 6.44 4.24 1.10
C TYR A 26 6.32 3.45 2.40
N ASP A 27 7.19 2.46 2.67
CA ASP A 27 7.22 1.76 3.97
C ASP A 27 7.61 2.72 5.09
N ARG A 28 8.65 3.54 4.87
CA ARG A 28 9.05 4.59 5.81
C ARG A 28 7.96 5.63 5.98
N LEU A 29 7.39 6.13 4.88
CA LEU A 29 6.32 7.12 4.93
C LEU A 29 5.12 6.61 5.74
N ILE A 30 4.61 5.41 5.44
CA ILE A 30 3.45 4.85 6.15
C ILE A 30 3.76 4.66 7.63
N ALA A 31 4.94 4.12 7.97
CA ALA A 31 5.35 3.90 9.35
C ALA A 31 5.47 5.21 10.15
N GLU A 32 6.10 6.23 9.58
CA GLU A 32 6.26 7.56 10.20
C GLU A 32 4.94 8.33 10.32
N THR A 33 3.97 8.03 9.44
CA THR A 33 2.68 8.72 9.47
C THR A 33 1.70 8.07 10.45
N ARG A 34 1.71 6.74 10.54
CA ARG A 34 0.81 5.97 11.44
C ARG A 34 1.15 6.11 12.92
N ASP A 35 2.32 6.61 13.28
CA ASP A 35 2.75 6.81 14.66
C ASP A 35 3.57 8.11 14.75
N PRO A 36 3.11 9.22 15.40
CA PRO A 36 1.97 9.38 16.31
C PRO A 36 0.91 10.41 15.82
N ILE A 37 0.71 10.56 14.50
CA ILE A 37 -0.07 11.67 13.95
C ILE A 37 -1.59 11.44 14.14
N PRO A 38 -2.34 12.40 14.73
CA PRO A 38 -3.79 12.23 15.00
C PRO A 38 -4.64 12.04 13.74
N GLU A 39 -4.20 12.58 12.61
CA GLU A 39 -4.90 12.52 11.32
C GLU A 39 -4.00 11.81 10.31
N THR A 40 -4.14 10.48 10.27
CA THR A 40 -3.39 9.65 9.34
C THR A 40 -4.09 9.64 7.97
N PRO A 41 -3.39 9.96 6.86
CA PRO A 41 -3.93 9.77 5.52
C PRO A 41 -4.30 8.31 5.27
N ILE A 42 -5.30 8.12 4.41
CA ILE A 42 -5.63 6.83 3.84
C ILE A 42 -4.64 6.54 2.69
N PHE A 43 -3.98 5.39 2.74
CA PHE A 43 -3.07 4.91 1.71
C PHE A 43 -3.80 3.95 0.78
N ILE A 44 -3.87 4.28 -0.51
CA ILE A 44 -4.58 3.48 -1.52
C ILE A 44 -3.60 2.99 -2.58
N GLY A 45 -3.51 1.66 -2.75
CA GLY A 45 -2.85 1.05 -3.89
C GLY A 45 -3.71 1.21 -5.15
N LEU A 46 -3.22 1.88 -6.17
CA LEU A 46 -3.87 1.88 -7.49
C LEU A 46 -3.14 0.87 -8.38
N ALA A 47 -3.87 -0.13 -8.86
CA ALA A 47 -3.30 -1.28 -9.55
C ALA A 47 -4.21 -1.73 -10.69
N PHE A 48 -3.64 -2.35 -11.72
CA PHE A 48 -4.44 -3.18 -12.63
C PHE A 48 -4.81 -4.50 -11.94
N GLU A 49 -5.93 -5.12 -12.32
CA GLU A 49 -6.31 -6.44 -11.78
C GLU A 49 -5.21 -7.48 -12.03
N GLU A 50 -4.46 -7.39 -13.14
CA GLU A 50 -3.33 -8.28 -13.45
C GLU A 50 -2.14 -8.12 -12.49
N GLN A 51 -2.08 -7.02 -11.72
CA GLN A 51 -1.07 -6.82 -10.68
C GLN A 51 -1.48 -7.43 -9.33
N ILE A 52 -2.70 -7.97 -9.22
CA ILE A 52 -3.15 -8.68 -8.01
C ILE A 52 -2.69 -10.13 -8.07
N VAL A 53 -1.86 -10.51 -7.11
CA VAL A 53 -1.33 -11.87 -6.95
C VAL A 53 -1.92 -12.55 -5.71
N ASP A 54 -1.79 -13.87 -5.61
CA ASP A 54 -2.38 -14.62 -4.49
C ASP A 54 -1.73 -14.27 -3.14
N LYS A 55 -0.40 -14.15 -3.11
CA LYS A 55 0.34 -13.81 -1.90
C LYS A 55 1.69 -13.21 -2.23
N LEU A 56 2.04 -12.11 -1.59
CA LEU A 56 3.38 -11.54 -1.68
C LEU A 56 4.25 -12.00 -0.48
N PRO A 57 5.54 -12.28 -0.71
CA PRO A 57 6.49 -12.35 0.38
C PRO A 57 6.58 -10.96 1.02
N HIS A 58 6.47 -10.91 2.34
CA HIS A 58 6.61 -9.68 3.11
C HIS A 58 7.42 -9.95 4.38
N ASN A 59 7.99 -8.88 4.94
CA ASN A 59 8.69 -8.89 6.20
C ASN A 59 8.01 -7.94 7.21
N LYS A 60 8.47 -7.96 8.47
CA LYS A 60 7.88 -7.17 9.57
C LYS A 60 7.94 -5.64 9.40
N HIS A 61 8.77 -5.14 8.49
CA HIS A 61 8.94 -3.71 8.20
C HIS A 61 8.08 -3.25 7.03
N ASP A 62 7.59 -4.17 6.20
CA ASP A 62 6.75 -3.84 5.05
C ASP A 62 5.39 -3.34 5.53
N GLN A 63 4.97 -2.20 5.00
CA GLN A 63 3.72 -1.56 5.36
C GLN A 63 2.60 -1.93 4.39
N LYS A 64 1.42 -2.21 4.94
CA LYS A 64 0.19 -2.41 4.17
C LYS A 64 -0.43 -1.08 3.78
N VAL A 65 -1.02 -1.04 2.59
CA VAL A 65 -2.00 -0.01 2.22
C VAL A 65 -3.35 -0.30 2.89
N ASP A 66 -4.23 0.68 2.95
CA ASP A 66 -5.56 0.54 3.54
C ASP A 66 -6.58 -0.03 2.55
N PHE A 67 -6.45 0.32 1.26
CA PHE A 67 -7.27 -0.22 0.17
C PHE A 67 -6.42 -0.48 -1.08
N ILE A 68 -6.89 -1.39 -1.93
CA ILE A 68 -6.39 -1.53 -3.30
C ILE A 68 -7.56 -1.36 -4.27
N ILE A 69 -7.42 -0.44 -5.23
CA ILE A 69 -8.43 -0.20 -6.25
C ILE A 69 -7.89 -0.67 -7.59
N THR A 70 -8.68 -1.53 -8.25
CA THR A 70 -8.45 -1.97 -9.63
C THR A 70 -9.54 -1.49 -10.55
N GLU A 71 -9.39 -1.72 -11.85
CA GLU A 71 -10.44 -1.46 -12.83
C GLU A 71 -11.65 -2.41 -12.69
N LYS A 72 -11.59 -3.41 -11.78
CA LYS A 72 -12.68 -4.39 -11.56
C LYS A 72 -13.26 -4.38 -10.15
N ARG A 73 -12.50 -4.00 -9.11
CA ARG A 73 -12.96 -4.10 -7.72
C ARG A 73 -12.16 -3.22 -6.75
N VAL A 74 -12.68 -3.11 -5.53
CA VAL A 74 -11.99 -2.58 -4.36
C VAL A 74 -11.69 -3.76 -3.43
N ILE A 75 -10.43 -3.86 -3.02
CA ILE A 75 -9.92 -4.85 -2.04
C ILE A 75 -9.61 -4.10 -0.75
#